data_AF-A0A9W9ZTV5-F1
#
_entry.id   AF-A0A9W9ZTV5-F1
#
_cell.length_a   1.000
_cell.length_b   1.000
_cell.length_c   1.000
_cell.angle_alpha   90.00
_cell.angle_beta   90.00
_cell.angle_gamma   90.00
#
_symmetry.space_group_name_H-M   'P 1'
#
loop_
_entity.id
_entity.type
_entity.pdbx_description
1 polymer ?
#
loop_
_entity_poly.entity_id
_entity_poly.type
_entity_poly.pdbx_seq_one_letter_code
_entity_poly.pdbx_strand_id
1 'polypeptide(L)'
;MSSSLTNSCSADKYLIEGEEQDVRKRFDNLSCDVPNLEDNLTTLKEALEQYNKALAPVEELLERTEKSLASREPTGINVRQRAREPDVNDLMEAGDKLTSAMDPKSAEAPRVKQEVEAVYKRYNDLLESLDNEKDQLEKETEKALKFQDALRNLEEWLPRVEDAVAAQEPISSDPEVVKQQLQQAEALRDELARNKALLDTLEDTGREIIADSSEDPQVVRDVRGELNKIISPVDVILRKLAERQVRLQNALLRSQEFQVSFDEFMAKLDTFEEQLASQEPISAVHETVQVQRQENETLQKDLALQDPVFEKLVQNGQGVVDALDDAPERDAMEQKIAELKTRWQDAKGKVDDRQDQLIKVETEAQKFRQEADSLSLLLADAEQQVEAFEPLTVDIDSIAKQKELVQQIQGMVNKLKSDVREVGGSAEELKEQAERDVPVVKAEADDFVARIEKLSASLDERGDQLSAIEAASHDYHVTVQKVEDVFSEAYDVVDAPVVCGTDTESATQQLAKIKELSAILDGHAPEVQNISHKGDSLLQQVHDSSPDHALVSGKVAHVSQKFEELQQKAQISGGSSRHKIKDTDDFNAKDLKAQLEEKKPTLEDAQGLCGKLTDQNKDEPLMRGCHQRQT
;
A
#
# COMPACT_ATOMS: atom_id res chain seq x y z
N MET A 1 102.87 -66.21 114.93
CA MET A 1 103.65 -66.69 116.09
C MET A 1 103.77 -68.22 116.04
N SER A 2 104.57 -68.69 115.07
CA SER A 2 105.05 -70.07 114.95
C SER A 2 106.52 -70.08 115.40
N SER A 3 106.75 -70.22 116.69
CA SER A 3 108.13 -70.24 117.23
C SER A 3 108.26 -71.11 118.48
N SER A 4 107.59 -72.27 118.53
CA SER A 4 107.81 -73.26 119.59
C SER A 4 107.65 -74.74 119.18
N LEU A 5 107.68 -75.09 117.89
CA LEU A 5 107.55 -76.50 117.43
C LEU A 5 108.63 -76.95 116.45
N THR A 6 109.77 -76.25 116.35
CA THR A 6 110.89 -76.61 115.45
C THR A 6 112.08 -77.24 116.19
N ASN A 7 111.85 -78.03 117.25
CA ASN A 7 112.93 -78.75 117.94
C ASN A 7 112.65 -80.24 118.27
N SER A 8 111.95 -80.95 117.39
CA SER A 8 112.15 -82.40 117.22
C SER A 8 112.00 -82.80 115.75
N CYS A 9 113.04 -83.42 115.18
CA CYS A 9 113.13 -83.96 113.81
C CYS A 9 113.25 -82.94 112.65
N SER A 10 114.44 -82.89 112.08
CA SER A 10 114.88 -82.01 110.97
C SER A 10 114.38 -82.43 109.56
N ALA A 11 113.34 -83.24 109.46
CA ALA A 11 112.85 -83.78 108.19
C ALA A 11 111.56 -83.11 107.69
N ASP A 12 110.66 -82.69 108.59
CA ASP A 12 109.35 -82.13 108.22
C ASP A 12 109.37 -80.61 107.96
N LYS A 13 110.54 -79.99 108.12
CA LYS A 13 110.72 -78.53 107.95
C LYS A 13 110.48 -78.08 106.51
N TYR A 14 110.99 -78.82 105.51
CA TYR A 14 110.94 -78.40 104.10
C TYR A 14 109.56 -78.60 103.44
N LEU A 15 108.78 -79.60 103.85
CA LEU A 15 107.44 -79.86 103.32
C LEU A 15 106.44 -78.80 103.83
N ILE A 16 106.53 -78.50 105.13
CA ILE A 16 105.72 -77.46 105.77
C ILE A 16 106.11 -76.07 105.27
N GLU A 17 107.41 -75.78 105.07
CA GLU A 17 107.85 -74.51 104.48
C GLU A 17 107.39 -74.35 103.01
N GLY A 18 107.30 -75.43 102.23
CA GLY A 18 106.83 -75.39 100.84
C GLY A 18 105.32 -75.17 100.70
N GLU A 19 104.51 -75.87 101.51
CA GLU A 19 103.06 -75.66 101.55
C GLU A 19 102.71 -74.31 102.20
N GLU A 20 103.44 -73.87 103.23
CA GLU A 20 103.29 -72.54 103.82
C GLU A 20 103.68 -71.45 102.81
N GLN A 21 104.68 -71.67 101.94
CA GLN A 21 105.08 -70.72 100.90
C GLN A 21 104.12 -70.69 99.71
N ASP A 22 103.51 -71.81 99.32
CA ASP A 22 102.45 -71.84 98.29
C ASP A 22 101.15 -71.21 98.80
N VAL A 23 100.74 -71.54 100.02
CA VAL A 23 99.59 -70.89 100.69
C VAL A 23 99.89 -69.42 100.93
N ARG A 24 101.11 -69.02 101.30
CA ARG A 24 101.52 -67.61 101.35
C ARG A 24 101.49 -66.97 99.99
N LYS A 25 102.03 -67.56 98.94
CA LYS A 25 101.96 -66.97 97.59
C LYS A 25 100.53 -66.83 97.10
N ARG A 26 99.67 -67.81 97.34
CA ARG A 26 98.24 -67.73 96.99
C ARG A 26 97.52 -66.73 97.87
N PHE A 27 97.84 -66.65 99.15
CA PHE A 27 97.28 -65.67 100.09
C PHE A 27 97.79 -64.26 99.82
N ASP A 28 99.05 -64.07 99.44
CA ASP A 28 99.67 -62.80 99.07
C ASP A 28 99.17 -62.35 97.70
N ASN A 29 99.00 -63.27 96.75
CA ASN A 29 98.32 -62.98 95.49
C ASN A 29 96.85 -62.63 95.74
N LEU A 30 96.09 -63.42 96.52
CA LEU A 30 94.71 -63.05 96.90
C LEU A 30 94.67 -61.74 97.71
N SER A 31 95.64 -61.49 98.58
CA SER A 31 95.70 -60.31 99.43
C SER A 31 96.14 -59.07 98.66
N CYS A 32 96.76 -59.22 97.48
CA CYS A 32 96.99 -58.16 96.51
C CYS A 32 95.82 -58.03 95.51
N ASP A 33 95.18 -59.13 95.13
CA ASP A 33 94.08 -59.16 94.17
C ASP A 33 92.75 -58.70 94.79
N VAL A 34 92.49 -58.97 96.07
CA VAL A 34 91.27 -58.56 96.79
C VAL A 34 91.17 -57.03 96.90
N PRO A 35 92.20 -56.28 97.30
CA PRO A 35 92.17 -54.81 97.26
C PRO A 35 91.99 -54.27 95.84
N ASN A 36 92.65 -54.87 94.84
CA ASN A 36 92.47 -54.48 93.44
C ASN A 36 91.03 -54.76 92.95
N LEU A 37 90.40 -55.86 93.36
CA LEU A 37 89.00 -56.16 93.09
C LEU A 37 88.04 -55.22 93.83
N GLU A 38 88.34 -54.86 95.08
CA GLU A 38 87.58 -53.88 95.87
C GLU A 38 87.67 -52.48 95.25
N ASP A 39 88.85 -52.04 94.80
CA ASP A 39 89.10 -50.78 94.09
C ASP A 39 88.41 -50.77 92.71
N ASN A 40 88.45 -51.89 91.97
CA ASN A 40 87.73 -52.03 90.70
C ASN A 40 86.20 -52.03 90.90
N LEU A 41 85.69 -52.68 91.95
CA LEU A 41 84.26 -52.71 92.28
C LEU A 41 83.76 -51.35 92.77
N THR A 42 84.57 -50.59 93.53
CA THR A 42 84.23 -49.22 93.93
C THR A 42 84.25 -48.28 92.74
N THR A 43 85.26 -48.36 91.87
CA THR A 43 85.33 -47.59 90.61
C THR A 43 84.14 -47.91 89.69
N LEU A 44 83.78 -49.19 89.53
CA LEU A 44 82.62 -49.61 88.76
C LEU A 44 81.31 -49.09 89.36
N LYS A 45 81.17 -49.14 90.69
CA LYS A 45 79.99 -48.64 91.41
C LYS A 45 79.82 -47.14 91.24
N GLU A 46 80.90 -46.36 91.36
CA GLU A 46 80.88 -44.91 91.15
C GLU A 46 80.55 -44.56 89.70
N ALA A 47 81.12 -45.27 88.72
CA ALA A 47 80.81 -45.09 87.30
C ALA A 47 79.34 -45.44 86.98
N LEU A 48 78.79 -46.48 87.62
CA LEU A 48 77.39 -46.90 87.45
C LEU A 48 76.41 -45.92 88.10
N GLU A 49 76.77 -45.32 89.23
CA GLU A 49 76.00 -44.26 89.87
C GLU A 49 76.01 -42.97 89.04
N GLN A 50 77.16 -42.61 88.45
CA GLN A 50 77.26 -41.49 87.50
C GLN A 50 76.44 -41.74 86.23
N TYR A 51 76.51 -42.94 85.66
CA TYR A 51 75.72 -43.34 84.49
C TYR A 51 74.21 -43.23 84.75
N ASN A 52 73.72 -43.83 85.85
CA ASN A 52 72.30 -43.76 86.21
C ASN A 52 71.83 -42.33 86.48
N LYS A 53 72.68 -41.49 87.07
CA LYS A 53 72.38 -40.07 87.30
C LYS A 53 72.28 -39.27 86.00
N ALA A 54 73.09 -39.60 84.99
CA ALA A 54 73.06 -38.97 83.67
C ALA A 54 71.91 -39.50 82.79
N LEU A 55 71.49 -40.76 82.97
CA LEU A 55 70.47 -41.42 82.14
C LEU A 55 69.05 -40.88 82.39
N ALA A 56 68.63 -40.76 83.65
CA ALA A 56 67.27 -40.34 84.02
C ALA A 56 66.78 -39.02 83.37
N PRO A 57 67.55 -37.91 83.38
CA PRO A 57 67.09 -36.66 82.75
C PRO A 57 67.02 -36.73 81.21
N VAL A 58 67.82 -37.61 80.59
CA VAL A 58 67.78 -37.85 79.13
C VAL A 58 66.54 -38.68 78.78
N GLU A 59 66.22 -39.73 79.54
CA GLU A 59 65.01 -40.54 79.31
C GLU A 59 63.71 -39.73 79.47
N GLU A 60 63.61 -38.91 80.52
CA GLU A 60 62.46 -38.03 80.75
C GLU A 60 62.31 -36.99 79.63
N LEU A 61 63.43 -36.48 79.11
CA LEU A 61 63.43 -35.58 77.96
C LEU A 61 62.84 -36.29 76.74
N LEU A 62 63.38 -37.46 76.38
CA LEU A 62 62.97 -38.22 75.19
C LEU A 62 61.48 -38.56 75.23
N GLU A 63 60.99 -39.06 76.38
CA GLU A 63 59.57 -39.42 76.56
C GLU A 63 58.65 -38.21 76.44
N ARG A 64 59.06 -37.06 77.02
CA ARG A 64 58.28 -35.82 76.90
C ARG A 64 58.25 -35.29 75.47
N THR A 65 59.37 -35.34 74.75
CA THR A 65 59.43 -34.91 73.35
C THR A 65 58.61 -35.81 72.44
N GLU A 66 58.68 -37.14 72.62
CA GLU A 66 57.86 -38.11 71.88
C GLU A 66 56.38 -37.86 72.11
N LYS A 67 55.98 -37.67 73.37
CA LYS A 67 54.59 -37.39 73.71
C LYS A 67 54.08 -36.12 73.04
N SER A 68 54.90 -35.06 73.02
CA SER A 68 54.49 -33.79 72.42
C SER A 68 54.53 -33.81 70.91
N LEU A 69 55.43 -34.57 70.28
CA LEU A 69 55.44 -34.83 68.85
C LEU A 69 54.19 -35.61 68.44
N ALA A 70 53.80 -36.61 69.24
CA ALA A 70 52.60 -37.41 69.01
C ALA A 70 51.29 -36.62 69.22
N SER A 71 51.27 -35.65 70.13
CA SER A 71 50.09 -34.78 70.36
C SER A 71 50.07 -33.52 69.50
N ARG A 72 51.15 -33.23 68.75
CA ARG A 72 51.39 -31.95 68.05
C ARG A 72 51.12 -30.72 68.93
N GLU A 73 51.31 -30.84 70.24
CA GLU A 73 51.14 -29.72 71.17
C GLU A 73 52.31 -28.74 71.03
N PRO A 74 52.08 -27.42 71.25
CA PRO A 74 53.16 -26.45 71.29
C PRO A 74 54.13 -26.84 72.40
N THR A 75 55.22 -27.49 72.00
CA THR A 75 56.31 -27.70 72.91
C THR A 75 56.82 -26.30 73.27
N GLY A 76 56.80 -25.91 74.55
CA GLY A 76 57.59 -24.77 75.05
C GLY A 76 59.11 -24.95 74.85
N ILE A 77 59.49 -25.96 74.08
CA ILE A 77 60.79 -26.28 73.56
C ILE A 77 61.02 -25.36 72.37
N ASN A 78 61.57 -24.20 72.66
CA ASN A 78 62.10 -23.31 71.65
C ASN A 78 63.07 -24.12 70.75
N VAL A 79 62.96 -23.96 69.43
CA VAL A 79 63.71 -24.58 68.31
C VAL A 79 65.26 -24.43 68.42
N ARG A 80 65.78 -23.98 69.55
CA ARG A 80 67.20 -23.89 69.90
C ARG A 80 67.66 -25.02 70.84
N GLN A 81 67.12 -26.23 70.74
CA GLN A 81 67.52 -27.35 71.59
C GLN A 81 68.82 -28.05 71.15
N ARG A 82 69.88 -27.26 70.96
CA ARG A 82 71.25 -27.68 71.37
C ARG A 82 71.46 -27.51 72.89
N ALA A 83 70.50 -26.93 73.60
CA ALA A 83 70.63 -26.61 75.03
C ALA A 83 70.73 -27.84 75.96
N ARG A 84 70.33 -29.04 75.53
CA ARG A 84 70.46 -30.31 76.29
C ARG A 84 71.34 -31.37 75.60
N GLU A 85 72.02 -30.96 74.53
CA GLU A 85 73.16 -31.70 73.96
C GLU A 85 74.25 -32.01 75.00
N PRO A 86 74.53 -31.14 76.01
CA PRO A 86 75.43 -31.46 77.11
C PRO A 86 74.99 -32.67 77.94
N ASP A 87 73.69 -32.79 78.25
CA ASP A 87 73.17 -33.89 79.09
C ASP A 87 73.30 -35.26 78.39
N VAL A 88 73.14 -35.30 77.06
CA VAL A 88 73.32 -36.51 76.23
C VAL A 88 74.81 -36.84 76.05
N ASN A 89 75.67 -35.82 75.90
CA ASN A 89 77.12 -36.00 75.86
C ASN A 89 77.68 -36.49 77.20
N ASP A 90 77.17 -35.97 78.32
CA ASP A 90 77.51 -36.40 79.68
C ASP A 90 77.08 -37.87 79.91
N LEU A 91 75.95 -38.30 79.35
CA LEU A 91 75.52 -39.71 79.35
C LEU A 91 76.45 -40.60 78.53
N MET A 92 76.87 -40.18 77.33
CA MET A 92 77.87 -40.93 76.55
C MET A 92 79.20 -41.04 77.30
N GLU A 93 79.68 -39.95 77.89
CA GLU A 93 80.93 -39.93 78.65
C GLU A 93 80.84 -40.83 79.90
N ALA A 94 79.70 -40.79 80.61
CA ALA A 94 79.44 -41.68 81.73
C ALA A 94 79.32 -43.15 81.30
N GLY A 95 78.72 -43.41 80.13
CA GLY A 95 78.62 -44.74 79.51
C GLY A 95 79.97 -45.31 79.08
N ASP A 96 80.85 -44.49 78.50
CA ASP A 96 82.22 -44.86 78.14
C ASP A 96 83.09 -45.13 79.37
N LYS A 97 82.95 -44.30 80.43
CA LYS A 97 83.61 -44.52 81.73
C LYS A 97 83.15 -45.81 82.39
N LEU A 98 81.84 -46.09 82.38
CA LEU A 98 81.25 -47.31 82.92
C LEU A 98 81.74 -48.55 82.14
N THR A 99 81.75 -48.48 80.80
CA THR A 99 82.23 -49.57 79.94
C THR A 99 83.74 -49.82 80.11
N SER A 100 84.53 -48.77 80.35
CA SER A 100 85.98 -48.86 80.60
C SER A 100 86.33 -49.42 81.98
N ALA A 101 85.43 -49.26 82.97
CA ALA A 101 85.58 -49.81 84.32
C ALA A 101 85.11 -51.28 84.43
N MET A 102 84.47 -51.84 83.40
CA MET A 102 84.01 -53.23 83.34
C MET A 102 85.12 -54.20 82.87
N ASP A 103 85.00 -55.48 83.22
CA ASP A 103 85.87 -56.53 82.68
C ASP A 103 85.65 -56.70 81.16
N PRO A 104 86.69 -56.61 80.32
CA PRO A 104 86.60 -56.81 78.87
C PRO A 104 86.01 -58.17 78.43
N LYS A 105 86.00 -59.18 79.31
CA LYS A 105 85.39 -60.50 79.07
C LYS A 105 83.92 -60.60 79.52
N SER A 106 83.39 -59.55 80.13
CA SER A 106 82.00 -59.49 80.60
C SER A 106 81.03 -59.36 79.43
N ALA A 107 79.92 -60.09 79.49
CA ALA A 107 78.82 -59.94 78.55
C ALA A 107 78.02 -58.62 78.78
N GLU A 108 78.21 -57.94 79.92
CA GLU A 108 77.49 -56.72 80.27
C GLU A 108 78.13 -55.45 79.67
N ALA A 109 79.44 -55.44 79.43
CA ALA A 109 80.13 -54.30 78.78
C ALA A 109 79.62 -54.00 77.36
N PRO A 110 79.49 -54.99 76.44
CA PRO A 110 78.89 -54.73 75.13
C PRO A 110 77.40 -54.38 75.23
N ARG A 111 76.70 -54.85 76.26
CA ARG A 111 75.27 -54.56 76.48
C ARG A 111 75.05 -53.11 76.92
N VAL A 112 75.80 -52.61 77.90
CA VAL A 112 75.73 -51.18 78.32
C VAL A 112 76.11 -50.25 77.18
N LYS A 113 77.16 -50.58 76.42
CA LYS A 113 77.52 -49.83 75.22
C LYS A 113 76.37 -49.79 74.20
N GLN A 114 75.69 -50.92 73.99
CA GLN A 114 74.54 -50.99 73.11
C GLN A 114 73.34 -50.18 73.63
N GLU A 115 73.10 -50.17 74.95
CA GLU A 115 72.03 -49.37 75.57
C GLU A 115 72.30 -47.86 75.43
N VAL A 116 73.54 -47.41 75.67
CA VAL A 116 73.98 -46.01 75.46
C VAL A 116 73.82 -45.60 74.00
N GLU A 117 74.28 -46.45 73.08
CA GLU A 117 74.18 -46.19 71.65
C GLU A 117 72.73 -46.23 71.16
N ALA A 118 71.86 -47.03 71.77
CA ALA A 118 70.42 -47.04 71.51
C ALA A 118 69.74 -45.76 72.00
N VAL A 119 70.08 -45.24 73.18
CA VAL A 119 69.57 -43.95 73.69
C VAL A 119 70.06 -42.80 72.81
N TYR A 120 71.33 -42.81 72.43
CA TYR A 120 71.89 -41.81 71.52
C TYR A 120 71.24 -41.86 70.13
N LYS A 121 70.99 -43.06 69.60
CA LYS A 121 70.25 -43.23 68.34
C LYS A 121 68.82 -42.69 68.48
N ARG A 122 68.10 -43.06 69.54
CA ARG A 122 66.73 -42.57 69.82
C ARG A 122 66.69 -41.05 69.91
N TYR A 123 67.69 -40.42 70.53
CA TYR A 123 67.84 -38.97 70.58
C TYR A 123 68.01 -38.34 69.18
N ASN A 124 68.90 -38.90 68.34
CA ASN A 124 69.11 -38.38 66.98
C ASN A 124 67.88 -38.60 66.07
N ASP A 125 67.25 -39.78 66.14
CA ASP A 125 66.02 -40.08 65.40
C ASP A 125 64.88 -39.11 65.81
N LEU A 126 64.82 -38.73 67.09
CA LEU A 126 63.89 -37.72 67.60
C LEU A 126 64.23 -36.30 67.15
N LEU A 127 65.51 -35.93 67.12
CA LEU A 127 65.94 -34.64 66.55
C LEU A 127 65.55 -34.53 65.08
N GLU A 128 65.81 -35.57 64.28
CA GLU A 128 65.40 -35.61 62.88
C GLU A 128 63.87 -35.54 62.73
N SER A 129 63.13 -36.24 63.59
CA SER A 129 61.66 -36.17 63.61
C SER A 129 61.14 -34.77 64.01
N LEU A 130 61.80 -34.09 64.94
CA LEU A 130 61.47 -32.72 65.35
C LEU A 130 61.78 -31.70 64.25
N ASP A 131 62.92 -31.84 63.57
CA ASP A 131 63.28 -30.98 62.43
C ASP A 131 62.31 -31.19 61.26
N ASN A 132 61.95 -32.45 60.96
CA ASN A 132 60.94 -32.78 59.95
C ASN A 132 59.56 -32.21 60.30
N GLU A 133 59.12 -32.35 61.56
CA GLU A 133 57.84 -31.81 62.02
C GLU A 133 57.83 -30.28 61.98
N LYS A 134 58.95 -29.65 62.36
CA LYS A 134 59.12 -28.20 62.26
C LYS A 134 59.03 -27.74 60.79
N ASP A 135 59.78 -28.37 59.89
CA ASP A 135 59.76 -28.04 58.45
C ASP A 135 58.36 -28.24 57.86
N GLN A 136 57.62 -29.25 58.34
CA GLN A 136 56.24 -29.50 57.93
C GLN A 136 55.29 -28.42 58.45
N LEU A 137 55.37 -28.06 59.74
CA LEU A 137 54.58 -26.98 60.34
C LEU A 137 54.88 -25.61 59.69
N GLU A 138 56.14 -25.34 59.33
CA GLU A 138 56.53 -24.12 58.61
C GLU A 138 55.86 -24.06 57.22
N LYS A 139 55.83 -25.17 56.48
CA LYS A 139 55.13 -25.26 55.18
C LYS A 139 53.61 -25.12 55.32
N GLU A 140 53.00 -25.80 56.29
CA GLU A 140 51.56 -25.68 56.58
C GLU A 140 51.18 -24.24 56.94
N THR A 141 52.01 -23.58 57.76
CA THR A 141 51.83 -22.18 58.14
C THR A 141 51.96 -21.26 56.93
N GLU A 142 52.96 -21.47 56.06
CA GLU A 142 53.13 -20.68 54.84
C GLU A 142 51.91 -20.81 53.92
N LYS A 143 51.40 -22.03 53.71
CA LYS A 143 50.18 -22.28 52.92
C LYS A 143 48.96 -21.59 53.53
N ALA A 144 48.77 -21.71 54.85
CA ALA A 144 47.66 -21.08 55.56
C ALA A 144 47.71 -19.54 55.47
N LEU A 145 48.90 -18.94 55.58
CA LEU A 145 49.09 -17.49 55.41
C LEU A 145 48.76 -17.05 53.99
N LYS A 146 49.25 -17.77 52.97
CA LYS A 146 48.93 -17.49 51.56
C LYS A 146 47.43 -17.59 51.29
N PHE A 147 46.77 -18.63 51.82
CA PHE A 147 45.32 -18.80 51.72
C PHE A 147 44.57 -17.64 52.37
N GLN A 148 44.94 -17.27 53.60
CA GLN A 148 44.28 -16.18 54.33
C GLN A 148 44.49 -14.81 53.68
N ASP A 149 45.69 -14.52 53.17
CA ASP A 149 45.96 -13.26 52.47
C ASP A 149 45.20 -13.17 51.14
N ALA A 150 45.14 -14.26 50.38
CA ALA A 150 44.33 -14.32 49.16
C ALA A 150 42.84 -14.15 49.46
N LEU A 151 42.34 -14.84 50.49
CA LEU A 151 40.94 -14.76 50.93
C LEU A 151 40.56 -13.33 51.31
N ARG A 152 41.33 -12.68 52.19
CA ARG A 152 41.08 -11.30 52.64
C ARG A 152 41.00 -10.32 51.47
N ASN A 153 41.95 -10.41 50.54
CA ASN A 153 41.98 -9.52 49.38
C ASN A 153 40.75 -9.74 48.46
N LEU A 154 40.31 -10.99 48.29
CA LEU A 154 39.13 -11.32 47.50
C LEU A 154 37.82 -10.95 48.21
N GLU A 155 37.74 -11.07 49.54
CA GLU A 155 36.60 -10.60 50.35
C GLU A 155 36.40 -9.08 50.28
N GLU A 156 37.49 -8.30 50.15
CA GLU A 156 37.41 -6.85 49.96
C GLU A 156 37.04 -6.45 48.52
N TRP A 157 37.45 -7.25 47.54
CA TRP A 157 37.26 -6.97 46.12
C TRP A 157 35.88 -7.41 45.60
N LEU A 158 35.43 -8.61 45.99
CA LEU A 158 34.21 -9.22 45.46
C LEU A 158 32.97 -8.32 45.59
N PRO A 159 32.68 -7.67 46.75
CA PRO A 159 31.52 -6.79 46.88
C PRO A 159 31.54 -5.61 45.89
N ARG A 160 32.73 -5.09 45.56
CA ARG A 160 32.85 -3.95 44.62
C ARG A 160 32.46 -4.34 43.21
N VAL A 161 32.84 -5.55 42.78
CA VAL A 161 32.47 -6.07 41.45
C VAL A 161 31.01 -6.52 41.44
N GLU A 162 30.50 -7.09 42.51
CA GLU A 162 29.08 -7.39 42.67
C GLU A 162 28.22 -6.12 42.52
N ASP A 163 28.60 -5.05 43.22
CA ASP A 163 27.92 -3.75 43.12
C ASP A 163 28.03 -3.16 41.71
N ALA A 164 29.20 -3.23 41.07
CA ALA A 164 29.39 -2.72 39.71
C ALA A 164 28.59 -3.51 38.65
N VAL A 165 28.46 -4.82 38.80
CA VAL A 165 27.62 -5.67 37.95
C VAL A 165 26.14 -5.39 38.19
N ALA A 166 25.74 -5.16 39.45
CA ALA A 166 24.37 -4.80 39.80
C ALA A 166 23.99 -3.38 39.33
N ALA A 167 24.96 -2.46 39.25
CA ALA A 167 24.75 -1.09 38.80
C ALA A 167 24.64 -0.92 37.27
N GLN A 168 24.79 -2.00 36.48
CA GLN A 168 24.64 -1.92 35.02
C GLN A 168 23.21 -1.54 34.64
N GLU A 169 23.08 -0.51 33.81
CA GLU A 169 21.79 -0.04 33.31
C GLU A 169 21.13 -1.04 32.35
N PRO A 170 19.79 -0.97 32.16
CA PRO A 170 19.10 -1.71 31.10
C PRO A 170 19.73 -1.46 29.72
N ILE A 171 19.60 -2.42 28.79
CA ILE A 171 20.11 -2.21 27.42
C ILE A 171 19.35 -1.04 26.79
N SER A 172 20.08 -0.11 26.17
CA SER A 172 19.48 1.03 25.46
C SER A 172 19.12 0.66 24.01
N SER A 173 18.24 1.43 23.40
CA SER A 173 17.90 1.35 21.98
C SER A 173 18.89 2.13 21.11
N ASP A 174 19.66 3.05 21.69
CA ASP A 174 20.66 3.86 21.02
C ASP A 174 21.98 3.08 20.84
N PRO A 175 22.44 2.83 19.59
CA PRO A 175 23.70 2.12 19.34
C PRO A 175 24.93 2.68 20.06
N GLU A 176 25.04 4.01 20.20
CA GLU A 176 26.20 4.61 20.84
C GLU A 176 26.18 4.40 22.36
N VAL A 177 24.99 4.38 22.97
CA VAL A 177 24.82 4.03 24.38
C VAL A 177 25.11 2.54 24.60
N VAL A 178 24.58 1.65 23.74
CA VAL A 178 24.85 0.21 23.82
C VAL A 178 26.35 -0.09 23.68
N LYS A 179 27.06 0.64 22.82
CA LYS A 179 28.52 0.53 22.66
C LYS A 179 29.27 0.95 23.93
N GLN A 180 28.82 2.00 24.62
CA GLN A 180 29.38 2.38 25.92
C GLN A 180 29.11 1.30 26.98
N GLN A 181 27.90 0.75 27.02
CA GLN A 181 27.54 -0.35 27.92
C GLN A 181 28.39 -1.61 27.65
N LEU A 182 28.70 -1.89 26.38
CA LEU A 182 29.60 -2.99 25.99
C LEU A 182 31.02 -2.77 26.51
N GLN A 183 31.56 -1.55 26.37
CA GLN A 183 32.88 -1.20 26.92
C GLN A 183 32.91 -1.32 28.45
N GLN A 184 31.84 -0.94 29.14
CA GLN A 184 31.72 -1.11 30.59
C GLN A 184 31.73 -2.59 30.99
N ALA A 185 30.97 -3.45 30.28
CA ALA A 185 30.96 -4.89 30.53
C ALA A 185 32.34 -5.53 30.26
N GLU A 186 33.04 -5.09 29.21
CA GLU A 186 34.40 -5.52 28.90
C GLU A 186 35.40 -5.11 29.99
N ALA A 187 35.29 -3.88 30.51
CA ALA A 187 36.13 -3.40 31.61
C ALA A 187 35.95 -4.24 32.89
N LEU A 188 34.70 -4.62 33.22
CA LEU A 188 34.41 -5.52 34.36
C LEU A 188 34.98 -6.93 34.14
N ARG A 189 34.87 -7.45 32.92
CA ARG A 189 35.47 -8.74 32.57
C ARG A 189 37.00 -8.71 32.68
N ASP A 190 37.63 -7.63 32.26
CA ASP A 190 39.07 -7.44 32.39
C ASP A 190 39.50 -7.30 33.85
N GLU A 191 38.68 -6.69 34.71
CA GLU A 191 38.90 -6.65 36.16
C GLU A 191 38.86 -8.05 36.80
N LEU A 192 37.91 -8.89 36.39
CA LEU A 192 37.87 -10.31 36.79
C LEU A 192 39.12 -11.06 36.33
N ALA A 193 39.55 -10.83 35.09
CA ALA A 193 40.76 -11.45 34.55
C ALA A 193 42.03 -11.05 35.33
N ARG A 194 42.12 -9.79 35.79
CA ARG A 194 43.24 -9.32 36.63
C ARG A 194 43.29 -10.01 38.00
N ASN A 195 42.14 -10.37 38.56
CA ASN A 195 42.06 -11.08 39.85
C ASN A 195 42.13 -12.61 39.70
N LYS A 196 42.21 -13.14 38.48
CA LYS A 196 42.28 -14.58 38.23
C LYS A 196 43.44 -15.27 38.95
N ALA A 197 44.65 -14.68 38.92
CA ALA A 197 45.80 -15.27 39.59
C ALA A 197 45.62 -15.40 41.11
N LEU A 198 44.89 -14.45 41.71
CA LEU A 198 44.58 -14.46 43.14
C LEU A 198 43.53 -15.53 43.49
N LEU A 199 42.53 -15.72 42.63
CA LEU A 199 41.55 -16.81 42.73
C LEU A 199 42.23 -18.18 42.58
N ASP A 200 43.10 -18.35 41.58
CA ASP A 200 43.87 -19.57 41.37
C ASP A 200 44.75 -19.87 42.61
N THR A 201 45.38 -18.82 43.20
CA THR A 201 46.16 -18.97 44.45
C THR A 201 45.29 -19.43 45.63
N LEU A 202 44.10 -18.85 45.81
CA LEU A 202 43.16 -19.25 46.86
C LEU A 202 42.72 -20.71 46.68
N GLU A 203 42.37 -21.11 45.46
CA GLU A 203 41.95 -22.47 45.12
C GLU A 203 43.06 -23.51 45.32
N ASP A 204 44.28 -23.21 44.86
CA ASP A 204 45.41 -24.11 44.97
C ASP A 204 45.84 -24.29 46.42
N THR A 205 46.03 -23.18 47.16
CA THR A 205 46.40 -23.25 48.58
C THR A 205 45.30 -23.89 49.43
N GLY A 206 44.02 -23.60 49.16
CA GLY A 206 42.90 -24.25 49.84
C GLY A 206 42.85 -25.76 49.57
N ARG A 207 43.12 -26.19 48.33
CA ARG A 207 43.20 -27.61 47.96
C ARG A 207 44.35 -28.32 48.67
N GLU A 208 45.52 -27.67 48.74
CA GLU A 208 46.68 -28.20 49.46
C GLU A 208 46.39 -28.34 50.96
N ILE A 209 45.80 -27.32 51.60
CA ILE A 209 45.43 -27.38 53.04
C ILE A 209 44.43 -28.50 53.30
N ILE A 210 43.43 -28.68 52.43
CA ILE A 210 42.46 -29.78 52.52
C ILE A 210 43.14 -31.15 52.40
N ALA A 211 44.13 -31.29 51.50
CA ALA A 211 44.86 -32.54 51.33
C ALA A 211 45.74 -32.84 52.55
N ASP A 212 46.47 -31.85 53.05
CA ASP A 212 47.34 -31.97 54.22
C ASP A 212 46.54 -32.23 55.51
N SER A 213 45.33 -31.68 55.62
CA SER A 213 44.47 -31.77 56.81
C SER A 213 43.36 -32.82 56.68
N SER A 214 43.53 -33.84 55.84
CA SER A 214 42.47 -34.82 55.53
C SER A 214 41.94 -35.60 56.74
N GLU A 215 42.73 -35.68 57.82
CA GLU A 215 42.37 -36.32 59.09
C GLU A 215 41.60 -35.39 60.06
N ASP A 216 41.49 -34.09 59.74
CA ASP A 216 40.69 -33.10 60.48
C ASP A 216 39.48 -32.65 59.64
N PRO A 217 38.30 -33.27 59.86
CA PRO A 217 37.09 -32.93 59.12
C PRO A 217 36.62 -31.48 59.32
N GLN A 218 36.98 -30.85 60.45
CA GLN A 218 36.56 -29.49 60.75
C GLN A 218 37.34 -28.50 59.89
N VAL A 219 38.67 -28.64 59.83
CA VAL A 219 39.52 -27.80 58.96
C VAL A 219 39.11 -27.94 57.50
N VAL A 220 38.88 -29.17 57.03
CA VAL A 220 38.43 -29.43 55.65
C VAL A 220 37.10 -28.72 55.35
N ARG A 221 36.14 -28.80 56.29
CA ARG A 221 34.84 -28.15 56.14
C ARG A 221 34.98 -26.63 56.10
N ASP A 222 35.78 -26.06 57.00
CA ASP A 222 35.91 -24.62 57.15
C ASP A 222 36.63 -24.01 55.93
N VAL A 223 37.74 -24.59 55.47
CA VAL A 223 38.44 -24.17 54.23
C VAL A 223 37.53 -24.28 53.00
N ARG A 224 36.78 -25.38 52.88
CA ARG A 224 35.80 -25.53 51.78
C ARG A 224 34.67 -24.49 51.87
N GLY A 225 34.26 -24.13 53.08
CA GLY A 225 33.30 -23.06 53.32
C GLY A 225 33.80 -21.72 52.78
N GLU A 226 35.01 -21.32 53.16
CA GLU A 226 35.62 -20.06 52.71
C GLU A 226 35.87 -20.03 51.20
N LEU A 227 36.37 -21.13 50.60
CA LEU A 227 36.51 -21.26 49.15
C LEU A 227 35.18 -21.01 48.43
N ASN A 228 34.11 -21.67 48.87
CA ASN A 228 32.80 -21.55 48.25
C ASN A 228 32.19 -20.14 48.38
N LYS A 229 32.49 -19.40 49.46
CA LYS A 229 32.02 -18.02 49.64
C LYS A 229 32.54 -17.08 48.57
N ILE A 230 33.69 -17.35 47.97
CA ILE A 230 34.30 -16.52 46.93
C ILE A 230 34.06 -17.09 45.54
N ILE A 231 34.35 -18.38 45.33
CA ILE A 231 34.33 -19.00 44.00
C ILE A 231 32.90 -19.00 43.42
N SER A 232 31.90 -19.36 44.22
CA SER A 232 30.53 -19.46 43.71
C SER A 232 29.97 -18.12 43.23
N PRO A 233 30.10 -17.00 43.97
CA PRO A 233 29.72 -15.68 43.45
C PRO A 233 30.50 -15.26 42.20
N VAL A 234 31.82 -15.47 42.17
CA VAL A 234 32.66 -15.13 41.01
C VAL A 234 32.21 -15.89 39.76
N ASP A 235 31.91 -17.19 39.86
CA ASP A 235 31.38 -18.00 38.76
C ASP A 235 30.03 -17.48 38.26
N VAL A 236 29.16 -17.04 39.17
CA VAL A 236 27.86 -16.45 38.82
C VAL A 236 28.06 -15.11 38.10
N ILE A 237 28.98 -14.27 38.57
CA ILE A 237 29.31 -12.98 37.94
C ILE A 237 29.88 -13.21 36.53
N LEU A 238 30.84 -14.13 36.37
CA LEU A 238 31.42 -14.46 35.07
C LEU A 238 30.35 -14.91 34.07
N ARG A 239 29.41 -15.75 34.50
CA ARG A 239 28.28 -16.19 33.65
C ARG A 239 27.36 -15.03 33.28
N LYS A 240 26.97 -14.19 34.25
CA LYS A 240 26.12 -13.02 34.02
C LYS A 240 26.76 -12.03 33.04
N LEU A 241 28.05 -11.74 33.21
CA LEU A 241 28.79 -10.84 32.32
C LEU A 241 28.92 -11.42 30.91
N ALA A 242 29.18 -12.72 30.77
CA ALA A 242 29.22 -13.37 29.47
C ALA A 242 27.86 -13.30 28.75
N GLU A 243 26.76 -13.62 29.45
CA GLU A 243 25.40 -13.49 28.93
C GLU A 243 25.06 -12.04 28.55
N ARG A 244 25.45 -11.09 29.41
CA ARG A 244 25.25 -9.66 29.16
C ARG A 244 26.03 -9.18 27.95
N GLN A 245 27.28 -9.60 27.77
CA GLN A 245 28.11 -9.23 26.63
C GLN A 245 27.49 -9.72 25.31
N VAL A 246 27.01 -10.96 25.26
CA VAL A 246 26.30 -11.51 24.09
C VAL A 246 25.03 -10.71 23.80
N ARG A 247 24.24 -10.38 24.83
CA ARG A 247 23.03 -9.55 24.66
C ARG A 247 23.35 -8.16 24.13
N LEU A 248 24.37 -7.49 24.67
CA LEU A 248 24.80 -6.17 24.21
C LEU A 248 25.33 -6.19 22.77
N GLN A 249 26.12 -7.20 22.38
CA GLN A 249 26.60 -7.35 21.00
C GLN A 249 25.44 -7.53 20.01
N ASN A 250 24.47 -8.38 20.36
CA ASN A 250 23.28 -8.59 19.54
C ASN A 250 22.41 -7.32 19.46
N ALA A 251 22.22 -6.63 20.58
CA ALA A 251 21.48 -5.37 20.63
C ALA A 251 22.15 -4.27 19.81
N LEU A 252 23.49 -4.17 19.86
CA LEU A 252 24.26 -3.22 19.07
C LEU A 252 24.07 -3.45 17.56
N LEU A 253 24.19 -4.71 17.13
CA LEU A 253 23.97 -5.06 15.72
C LEU A 253 22.55 -4.69 15.27
N ARG A 254 21.54 -5.10 16.05
CA ARG A 254 20.13 -4.85 15.73
C ARG A 254 19.77 -3.38 15.71
N SER A 255 20.25 -2.62 16.69
CA SER A 255 20.00 -1.17 16.79
C SER A 255 20.66 -0.40 15.64
N GLN A 256 21.88 -0.76 15.23
CA GLN A 256 22.55 -0.17 14.07
C GLN A 256 21.83 -0.51 12.77
N GLU A 257 21.51 -1.79 12.55
CA GLU A 257 20.78 -2.22 11.36
C GLU A 257 19.41 -1.55 11.28
N PHE A 258 18.68 -1.47 12.40
CA PHE A 258 17.40 -0.78 12.47
C PHE A 258 17.55 0.71 12.17
N GLN A 259 18.50 1.41 12.78
CA GLN A 259 18.66 2.86 12.59
C GLN A 259 18.93 3.20 11.12
N VAL A 260 19.90 2.51 10.49
CA VAL A 260 20.22 2.76 9.07
C VAL A 260 19.03 2.43 8.17
N SER A 261 18.41 1.27 8.35
CA SER A 261 17.26 0.88 7.52
C SER A 261 16.02 1.75 7.75
N PHE A 262 15.82 2.25 8.97
CA PHE A 262 14.76 3.19 9.32
C PHE A 262 14.96 4.51 8.58
N ASP A 263 16.14 5.11 8.69
CA ASP A 263 16.43 6.41 8.06
C ASP A 263 16.32 6.31 6.53
N GLU A 264 16.84 5.24 5.92
CA GLU A 264 16.73 4.98 4.48
C GLU A 264 15.27 4.79 4.03
N PHE A 265 14.47 4.03 4.79
CA PHE A 265 13.07 3.79 4.44
C PHE A 265 12.22 5.04 4.63
N MET A 266 12.47 5.81 5.69
CA MET A 266 11.77 7.08 5.93
C MET A 266 12.02 8.07 4.80
N ALA A 267 13.26 8.23 4.33
CA ALA A 267 13.56 9.09 3.18
C ALA A 267 12.83 8.64 1.89
N LYS A 268 12.72 7.32 1.67
CA LYS A 268 11.92 6.78 0.55
C LYS A 268 10.44 7.02 0.74
N LEU A 269 9.91 6.83 1.94
CA LEU A 269 8.51 7.08 2.27
C LEU A 269 8.15 8.55 2.09
N ASP A 270 9.02 9.47 2.51
CA ASP A 270 8.87 10.91 2.27
C ASP A 270 8.80 11.20 0.75
N THR A 271 9.61 10.51 -0.06
CA THR A 271 9.58 10.64 -1.53
C THR A 271 8.25 10.15 -2.11
N PHE A 272 7.71 9.02 -1.65
CA PHE A 272 6.40 8.52 -2.10
C PHE A 272 5.26 9.44 -1.67
N GLU A 273 5.30 9.94 -0.44
CA GLU A 273 4.30 10.89 0.07
C GLU A 273 4.34 12.22 -0.70
N GLU A 274 5.53 12.71 -1.08
CA GLU A 274 5.69 13.88 -1.94
C GLU A 274 5.15 13.61 -3.35
N GLN A 275 5.45 12.45 -3.94
CA GLN A 275 4.87 12.05 -5.22
C GLN A 275 3.35 12.04 -5.17
N LEU A 276 2.75 11.44 -4.14
CA LEU A 276 1.29 11.45 -3.92
C LEU A 276 0.72 12.85 -3.76
N ALA A 277 1.39 13.72 -2.99
CA ALA A 277 0.97 15.10 -2.81
C ALA A 277 1.08 15.94 -4.10
N SER A 278 2.01 15.57 -5.00
CA SER A 278 2.23 16.23 -6.28
C SER A 278 1.32 15.74 -7.42
N GLN A 279 0.55 14.67 -7.19
CA GLN A 279 -0.36 14.15 -8.22
C GLN A 279 -1.44 15.17 -8.57
N GLU A 280 -1.66 15.34 -9.87
CA GLU A 280 -2.68 16.27 -10.35
C GLU A 280 -4.10 15.78 -10.03
N PRO A 281 -5.09 16.68 -9.88
CA PRO A 281 -6.49 16.28 -9.73
C PRO A 281 -6.97 15.42 -10.90
N ILE A 282 -7.92 14.52 -10.64
CA ILE A 282 -8.39 13.54 -11.65
C ILE A 282 -9.11 14.27 -12.79
N SER A 283 -8.67 14.03 -14.03
CA SER A 283 -9.22 14.68 -15.23
C SER A 283 -10.49 13.99 -15.74
N ALA A 284 -11.43 14.77 -16.28
CA ALA A 284 -12.57 14.25 -17.05
C ALA A 284 -12.19 13.83 -18.48
N VAL A 285 -11.02 14.20 -18.98
CA VAL A 285 -10.59 13.86 -20.35
C VAL A 285 -10.00 12.46 -20.37
N HIS A 286 -10.59 11.57 -21.19
CA HIS A 286 -10.26 10.15 -21.27
C HIS A 286 -8.75 9.86 -21.42
N GLU A 287 -8.07 10.52 -22.36
CA GLU A 287 -6.64 10.28 -22.61
C GLU A 287 -5.79 10.72 -21.41
N THR A 288 -6.21 11.77 -20.72
CA THR A 288 -5.49 12.32 -19.57
C THR A 288 -5.67 11.43 -18.33
N VAL A 289 -6.90 11.02 -18.03
CA VAL A 289 -7.17 10.12 -16.89
C VAL A 289 -6.57 8.74 -17.10
N GLN A 290 -6.50 8.26 -18.35
CA GLN A 290 -5.80 7.02 -18.69
C GLN A 290 -4.31 7.09 -18.36
N VAL A 291 -3.64 8.21 -18.67
CA VAL A 291 -2.22 8.42 -18.30
C VAL A 291 -2.09 8.48 -16.77
N GLN A 292 -2.93 9.25 -16.09
CA GLN A 292 -2.95 9.33 -14.62
C GLN A 292 -3.12 7.95 -13.98
N ARG A 293 -3.99 7.10 -14.53
CA ARG A 293 -4.18 5.71 -14.10
C ARG A 293 -2.91 4.88 -14.25
N GLN A 294 -2.22 4.97 -15.39
CA GLN A 294 -0.99 4.20 -15.64
C GLN A 294 0.18 4.65 -14.76
N GLU A 295 0.28 5.95 -14.50
CA GLU A 295 1.27 6.51 -13.58
C GLU A 295 1.02 6.04 -12.14
N ASN A 296 -0.24 6.07 -11.68
CA ASN A 296 -0.61 5.58 -10.36
C ASN A 296 -0.43 4.05 -10.22
N GLU A 297 -0.69 3.28 -11.28
CA GLU A 297 -0.42 1.84 -11.32
C GLU A 297 1.09 1.53 -11.21
N THR A 298 1.93 2.38 -11.81
CA THR A 298 3.40 2.30 -11.65
C THR A 298 3.78 2.57 -10.20
N LEU A 299 3.25 3.62 -9.59
CA LEU A 299 3.48 3.95 -8.18
C LEU A 299 3.06 2.82 -7.24
N GLN A 300 1.91 2.18 -7.50
CA GLN A 300 1.42 1.02 -6.76
C GLN A 300 2.41 -0.16 -6.82
N LYS A 301 2.98 -0.44 -8.01
CA LYS A 301 4.01 -1.47 -8.19
C LYS A 301 5.29 -1.13 -7.43
N ASP A 302 5.73 0.13 -7.49
CA ASP A 302 6.93 0.59 -6.79
C ASP A 302 6.80 0.48 -5.27
N LEU A 303 5.63 0.79 -4.72
CA LEU A 303 5.31 0.56 -3.31
C LEU A 303 5.33 -0.93 -2.95
N ALA A 304 4.71 -1.78 -3.77
CA ALA A 304 4.70 -3.22 -3.54
C ALA A 304 6.13 -3.82 -3.53
N LEU A 305 7.06 -3.27 -4.31
CA LEU A 305 8.47 -3.67 -4.28
C LEU A 305 9.18 -3.32 -2.96
N GLN A 306 8.68 -2.34 -2.19
CA GLN A 306 9.24 -2.00 -0.87
C GLN A 306 8.65 -2.82 0.29
N ASP A 307 7.55 -3.56 0.10
CA ASP A 307 6.97 -4.42 1.14
C ASP A 307 8.00 -5.35 1.82
N PRO A 308 8.87 -6.11 1.12
CA PRO A 308 9.87 -6.95 1.79
C PRO A 308 10.91 -6.16 2.59
N VAL A 309 11.22 -4.92 2.16
CA VAL A 309 12.15 -4.04 2.88
C VAL A 309 11.50 -3.52 4.16
N PHE A 310 10.24 -3.11 4.07
CA PHE A 310 9.42 -2.68 5.20
C PHE A 310 9.25 -3.79 6.24
N GLU A 311 8.91 -5.01 5.82
CA GLU A 311 8.74 -6.15 6.74
C GLU A 311 10.04 -6.49 7.48
N LYS A 312 11.19 -6.46 6.79
CA LYS A 312 12.49 -6.64 7.42
C LYS A 312 12.82 -5.52 8.41
N LEU A 313 12.51 -4.27 8.07
CA LEU A 313 12.70 -3.12 8.95
C LEU A 313 11.85 -3.26 10.22
N VAL A 314 10.58 -3.64 10.09
CA VAL A 314 9.69 -3.91 11.24
C VAL A 314 10.23 -5.05 12.09
N GLN A 315 10.71 -6.15 11.48
CA GLN A 315 11.33 -7.26 12.20
C GLN A 315 12.57 -6.83 12.97
N ASN A 316 13.44 -6.03 12.35
CA ASN A 316 14.64 -5.48 12.99
C ASN A 316 14.26 -4.57 14.17
N GLY A 317 13.26 -3.71 14.00
CA GLY A 317 12.73 -2.85 15.06
C GLY A 317 12.17 -3.65 16.23
N GLN A 318 11.37 -4.69 15.94
CA GLN A 318 10.88 -5.60 16.98
C GLN A 318 12.03 -6.29 17.71
N GLY A 319 13.08 -6.68 16.99
CA GLY A 319 14.27 -7.25 17.57
C GLY A 319 15.04 -6.31 18.51
N VAL A 320 14.93 -4.98 18.31
CA VAL A 320 15.45 -3.97 19.25
C VAL A 320 14.53 -3.85 20.47
N VAL A 321 13.21 -3.79 20.27
CA VAL A 321 12.21 -3.78 21.36
C VAL A 321 12.41 -4.97 22.30
N ASP A 322 12.59 -6.18 21.74
CA ASP A 322 12.80 -7.39 22.53
C ASP A 322 14.10 -7.34 23.35
N ALA A 323 15.10 -6.55 22.93
CA ALA A 323 16.37 -6.39 23.65
C ALA A 323 16.29 -5.38 24.81
N LEU A 324 15.26 -4.52 24.83
CA LEU A 324 15.08 -3.48 25.84
C LEU A 324 14.52 -4.03 27.16
N ASP A 325 13.97 -5.23 27.21
CA ASP A 325 13.30 -5.80 28.40
C ASP A 325 12.28 -4.80 29.00
N ASP A 326 12.48 -4.33 30.23
CA ASP A 326 11.64 -3.33 30.92
C ASP A 326 12.27 -1.91 30.89
N ALA A 327 13.17 -1.63 29.94
CA ALA A 327 13.80 -0.33 29.81
C ALA A 327 12.76 0.76 29.49
N PRO A 328 12.92 1.99 30.03
CA PRO A 328 11.99 3.09 29.80
C PRO A 328 11.87 3.52 28.33
N GLU A 329 12.88 3.22 27.51
CA GLU A 329 12.91 3.52 26.07
C GLU A 329 12.00 2.59 25.24
N ARG A 330 11.52 1.49 25.82
CA ARG A 330 10.72 0.47 25.12
C ARG A 330 9.48 1.05 24.47
N ASP A 331 8.67 1.77 25.23
CA ASP A 331 7.41 2.35 24.75
C ASP A 331 7.65 3.33 23.60
N ALA A 332 8.72 4.13 23.70
CA ALA A 332 9.10 5.07 22.64
C ALA A 332 9.54 4.35 21.36
N MET A 333 10.27 3.25 21.49
CA MET A 333 10.69 2.41 20.35
C MET A 333 9.49 1.70 19.70
N GLU A 334 8.56 1.15 20.50
CA GLU A 334 7.32 0.56 20.01
C GLU A 334 6.45 1.59 19.27
N GLN A 335 6.33 2.81 19.81
CA GLN A 335 5.64 3.92 19.17
C GLN A 335 6.29 4.29 17.83
N LYS A 336 7.62 4.39 17.76
CA LYS A 336 8.35 4.70 16.53
C LYS A 336 8.06 3.68 15.41
N ILE A 337 7.99 2.40 15.75
CA ILE A 337 7.62 1.33 14.81
C ILE A 337 6.14 1.43 14.41
N ALA A 338 5.25 1.73 15.36
CA ALA A 338 3.83 1.89 15.10
C ALA A 338 3.55 3.06 14.14
N GLU A 339 4.18 4.21 14.35
CA GLU A 339 4.07 5.39 13.47
C GLU A 339 4.55 5.09 12.05
N LEU A 340 5.69 4.40 11.92
CA LEU A 340 6.18 3.93 10.62
C LEU A 340 5.17 3.02 9.92
N LYS A 341 4.58 2.06 10.65
CA LYS A 341 3.55 1.17 10.11
C LYS A 341 2.34 1.95 9.63
N THR A 342 1.85 2.89 10.42
CA THR A 342 0.70 3.73 10.05
C THR A 342 0.99 4.54 8.79
N ARG A 343 2.11 5.26 8.70
CA ARG A 343 2.44 6.05 7.51
C ARG A 343 2.56 5.18 6.25
N TRP A 344 3.18 4.01 6.36
CA TRP A 344 3.28 3.07 5.23
C TRP A 344 1.91 2.60 4.74
N GLN A 345 1.03 2.19 5.65
CA GLN A 345 -0.33 1.75 5.29
C GLN A 345 -1.18 2.90 4.74
N ASP A 346 -1.06 4.10 5.29
CA ASP A 346 -1.76 5.29 4.80
C ASP A 346 -1.32 5.65 3.37
N ALA A 347 -0.02 5.57 3.07
CA ALA A 347 0.51 5.80 1.73
C ALA A 347 -0.05 4.76 0.73
N LYS A 348 0.00 3.46 1.07
CA LYS A 348 -0.58 2.40 0.24
C LYS A 348 -2.07 2.59 0.02
N GLY A 349 -2.82 2.86 1.09
CA GLY A 349 -4.26 3.10 1.05
C GLY A 349 -4.62 4.25 0.12
N LYS A 350 -3.90 5.38 0.18
CA LYS A 350 -4.13 6.51 -0.73
C LYS A 350 -3.89 6.15 -2.19
N VAL A 351 -2.87 5.35 -2.50
CA VAL A 351 -2.55 4.93 -3.87
C VAL A 351 -3.64 3.99 -4.40
N ASP A 352 -4.07 3.04 -3.58
CA ASP A 352 -5.11 2.07 -3.92
C ASP A 352 -6.47 2.77 -4.11
N ASP A 353 -6.88 3.62 -3.16
CA ASP A 353 -8.13 4.41 -3.25
C ASP A 353 -8.13 5.30 -4.50
N ARG A 354 -7.00 5.93 -4.80
CA ARG A 354 -6.85 6.75 -6.00
C ARG A 354 -6.89 5.90 -7.27
N GLN A 355 -6.31 4.70 -7.26
CA GLN A 355 -6.34 3.77 -8.38
C GLN A 355 -7.79 3.38 -8.73
N ASP A 356 -8.60 3.08 -7.71
CA ASP A 356 -10.01 2.74 -7.88
C ASP A 356 -10.81 3.91 -8.46
N GLN A 357 -10.56 5.13 -7.98
CA GLN A 357 -11.18 6.34 -8.52
C GLN A 357 -10.78 6.58 -9.99
N LEU A 358 -9.50 6.43 -10.33
CA LEU A 358 -9.00 6.59 -11.69
C LEU A 358 -9.62 5.58 -12.66
N ILE A 359 -9.75 4.31 -12.27
CA ILE A 359 -10.41 3.27 -13.07
C ILE A 359 -11.87 3.63 -13.32
N LYS A 360 -12.57 4.09 -12.28
CA LYS A 360 -13.98 4.46 -12.37
C LYS A 360 -14.17 5.66 -13.31
N VAL A 361 -13.38 6.72 -13.14
CA VAL A 361 -13.45 7.92 -13.99
C VAL A 361 -13.02 7.62 -15.43
N GLU A 362 -11.98 6.80 -15.66
CA GLU A 362 -11.59 6.38 -17.02
C GLU A 362 -12.73 5.65 -17.72
N THR A 363 -13.47 4.78 -17.02
CA THR A 363 -14.60 4.04 -17.59
C THR A 363 -15.72 4.99 -18.04
N GLU A 364 -16.08 5.97 -17.20
CA GLU A 364 -17.10 6.96 -17.56
C GLU A 364 -16.63 7.91 -18.67
N ALA A 365 -15.36 8.33 -18.64
CA ALA A 365 -14.77 9.18 -19.68
C ALA A 365 -14.72 8.45 -21.03
N GLN A 366 -14.41 7.14 -21.02
CA GLN A 366 -14.41 6.31 -22.22
C GLN A 366 -15.82 6.17 -22.80
N LYS A 367 -16.83 5.94 -21.95
CA LYS A 367 -18.24 5.87 -22.36
C LYS A 367 -18.68 7.18 -23.02
N PHE A 368 -18.47 8.33 -22.35
CA PHE A 368 -18.75 9.65 -22.91
C PHE A 368 -18.08 9.85 -24.27
N ARG A 369 -16.78 9.54 -24.39
CA ARG A 369 -16.03 9.73 -25.64
C ARG A 369 -16.61 8.88 -26.79
N GLN A 370 -16.94 7.61 -26.54
CA GLN A 370 -17.53 6.72 -27.54
C GLN A 370 -18.88 7.24 -28.05
N GLU A 371 -19.75 7.65 -27.12
CA GLU A 371 -21.08 8.19 -27.46
C GLU A 371 -20.95 9.53 -28.22
N ALA A 372 -20.07 10.43 -27.75
CA ALA A 372 -19.81 11.73 -28.37
C ALA A 372 -19.21 11.62 -29.77
N ASP A 373 -18.27 10.70 -30.01
CA ASP A 373 -17.69 10.46 -31.34
C ASP A 373 -18.73 9.95 -32.34
N SER A 374 -19.54 8.98 -31.91
CA SER A 374 -20.65 8.45 -32.72
C SER A 374 -21.66 9.55 -33.06
N LEU A 375 -22.07 10.33 -32.06
CA LEU A 375 -23.04 11.40 -32.23
C LEU A 375 -22.51 12.52 -33.15
N SER A 376 -21.24 12.90 -33.01
CA SER A 376 -20.62 13.93 -33.83
C SER A 376 -20.68 13.58 -35.34
N LEU A 377 -20.41 12.32 -35.67
CA LEU A 377 -20.50 11.81 -37.06
C LEU A 377 -21.94 11.84 -37.58
N LEU A 378 -22.91 11.39 -36.78
CA LEU A 378 -24.31 11.33 -37.19
C LEU A 378 -24.94 12.72 -37.32
N LEU A 379 -24.61 13.65 -36.42
CA LEU A 379 -25.04 15.05 -36.54
C LEU A 379 -24.46 15.70 -37.79
N ALA A 380 -23.18 15.46 -38.10
CA ALA A 380 -22.55 16.01 -39.29
C ALA A 380 -23.23 15.52 -40.59
N ASP A 381 -23.60 14.24 -40.67
CA ASP A 381 -24.35 13.70 -41.81
C ASP A 381 -25.74 14.34 -41.94
N ALA A 382 -26.48 14.48 -40.82
CA ALA A 382 -27.78 15.14 -40.83
C ALA A 382 -27.70 16.63 -41.22
N GLU A 383 -26.70 17.35 -40.71
CA GLU A 383 -26.39 18.73 -41.08
C GLU A 383 -26.11 18.86 -42.58
N GLN A 384 -25.31 17.94 -43.13
CA GLN A 384 -25.02 17.90 -44.56
C GLN A 384 -26.27 17.63 -45.39
N GLN A 385 -27.17 16.74 -44.96
CA GLN A 385 -28.43 16.46 -45.65
C GLN A 385 -29.36 17.69 -45.67
N VAL A 386 -29.43 18.44 -44.56
CA VAL A 386 -30.22 19.69 -44.48
C VAL A 386 -29.61 20.78 -45.35
N GLU A 387 -28.28 20.92 -45.38
CA GLU A 387 -27.59 21.88 -46.26
C GLU A 387 -27.79 21.55 -47.75
N ALA A 388 -27.96 20.26 -48.08
CA ALA A 388 -28.17 19.78 -49.44
C ALA A 388 -29.62 19.87 -49.94
N PHE A 389 -30.54 20.50 -49.19
CA PHE A 389 -31.92 20.68 -49.66
C PHE A 389 -31.98 21.47 -50.97
N GLU A 390 -32.74 20.95 -51.93
CA GLU A 390 -33.02 21.64 -53.18
C GLU A 390 -33.78 22.96 -52.94
N PRO A 391 -33.71 23.94 -53.85
CA PRO A 391 -34.56 25.13 -53.77
C PRO A 391 -36.06 24.77 -53.77
N LEU A 392 -36.89 25.67 -53.22
CA LEU A 392 -38.35 25.52 -53.27
C LEU A 392 -38.83 25.55 -54.73
N THR A 393 -39.85 24.73 -55.03
CA THR A 393 -40.46 24.61 -56.36
C THR A 393 -41.97 24.60 -56.27
N VAL A 394 -42.66 24.98 -57.35
CA VAL A 394 -44.12 24.95 -57.45
C VAL A 394 -44.68 23.61 -57.93
N ASP A 395 -43.81 22.71 -58.42
CA ASP A 395 -44.19 21.38 -58.91
C ASP A 395 -44.67 20.46 -57.78
N ILE A 396 -45.94 20.05 -57.85
CA ILE A 396 -46.61 19.32 -56.76
C ILE A 396 -45.90 17.99 -56.44
N ASP A 397 -45.44 17.27 -57.46
CA ASP A 397 -44.75 15.99 -57.27
C ASP A 397 -43.37 16.17 -56.60
N SER A 398 -42.64 17.21 -56.98
CA SER A 398 -41.34 17.56 -56.38
C SER A 398 -41.50 18.10 -54.95
N ILE A 399 -42.53 18.90 -54.67
CA ILE A 399 -42.88 19.32 -53.31
C ILE A 399 -43.17 18.10 -52.43
N ALA A 400 -43.97 17.14 -52.92
CA ALA A 400 -44.27 15.92 -52.19
C ALA A 400 -43.02 15.11 -51.84
N LYS A 401 -42.09 14.96 -52.80
CA LYS A 401 -40.79 14.29 -52.56
C LYS A 401 -39.93 15.02 -51.54
N GLN A 402 -39.83 16.35 -51.63
CA GLN A 402 -39.05 17.14 -50.67
C GLN A 402 -39.69 17.06 -49.26
N LYS A 403 -41.02 17.02 -49.15
CA LYS A 403 -41.72 16.79 -47.87
C LYS A 403 -41.43 15.42 -47.29
N GLU A 404 -41.43 14.37 -48.10
CA GLU A 404 -41.07 13.02 -47.67
C GLU A 404 -39.63 12.98 -47.14
N LEU A 405 -38.69 13.63 -47.84
CA LEU A 405 -37.30 13.75 -47.39
C LEU A 405 -37.18 14.49 -46.05
N VAL A 406 -37.88 15.63 -45.88
CA VAL A 406 -37.90 16.36 -44.60
C VAL A 406 -38.46 15.48 -43.48
N GLN A 407 -39.53 14.73 -43.72
CA GLN A 407 -40.08 13.80 -42.73
C GLN A 407 -39.10 12.67 -42.37
N GLN A 408 -38.38 12.15 -43.36
CA GLN A 408 -37.35 11.14 -43.13
C GLN A 408 -36.22 11.68 -42.25
N ILE A 409 -35.70 12.87 -42.56
CA ILE A 409 -34.64 13.52 -41.78
C ILE A 409 -35.13 13.88 -40.38
N GLN A 410 -36.38 14.37 -40.24
CA GLN A 410 -36.99 14.61 -38.93
C GLN A 410 -37.06 13.33 -38.08
N GLY A 411 -37.34 12.19 -38.71
CA GLY A 411 -37.30 10.88 -38.08
C GLY A 411 -35.89 10.51 -37.55
N MET A 412 -34.84 10.84 -38.30
CA MET A 412 -33.44 10.65 -37.87
C MET A 412 -33.08 11.62 -36.73
N VAL A 413 -33.39 12.91 -36.88
CA VAL A 413 -33.16 13.95 -35.85
C VAL A 413 -33.86 13.62 -34.52
N ASN A 414 -35.05 13.05 -34.56
CA ASN A 414 -35.74 12.62 -33.33
C ASN A 414 -35.00 11.49 -32.60
N LYS A 415 -34.30 10.61 -33.32
CA LYS A 415 -33.42 9.61 -32.68
C LYS A 415 -32.16 10.27 -32.13
N LEU A 416 -31.54 11.16 -32.90
CA LEU A 416 -30.37 11.93 -32.45
C LEU A 416 -30.65 12.78 -31.21
N LYS A 417 -31.88 13.27 -31.01
CA LYS A 417 -32.28 13.94 -29.75
C LYS A 417 -32.20 13.01 -28.53
N SER A 418 -32.46 11.71 -28.71
CA SER A 418 -32.25 10.70 -27.67
C SER A 418 -30.76 10.54 -27.40
N ASP A 419 -29.97 10.36 -28.46
CA ASP A 419 -28.52 10.16 -28.37
C ASP A 419 -27.81 11.37 -27.71
N VAL A 420 -28.20 12.61 -28.04
CA VAL A 420 -27.72 13.84 -27.38
C VAL A 420 -28.02 13.83 -25.88
N ARG A 421 -29.19 13.32 -25.48
CA ARG A 421 -29.55 13.20 -24.06
C ARG A 421 -28.72 12.13 -23.36
N GLU A 422 -28.42 11.03 -24.03
CA GLU A 422 -27.55 9.95 -23.50
C GLU A 422 -26.14 10.49 -23.26
N VAL A 423 -25.53 11.14 -24.26
CA VAL A 423 -24.22 11.83 -24.12
C VAL A 423 -24.24 12.85 -22.98
N GLY A 424 -25.31 13.64 -22.86
CA GLY A 424 -25.49 14.60 -21.77
C GLY A 424 -25.59 13.94 -20.40
N GLY A 425 -26.22 12.76 -20.31
CA GLY A 425 -26.24 11.93 -19.10
C GLY A 425 -24.85 11.44 -18.71
N SER A 426 -24.10 10.92 -19.67
CA SER A 426 -22.70 10.51 -19.46
C SER A 426 -21.78 11.66 -19.06
N ALA A 427 -21.98 12.85 -19.62
CA ALA A 427 -21.25 14.04 -19.20
C ALA A 427 -21.52 14.43 -17.74
N GLU A 428 -22.76 14.28 -17.26
CA GLU A 428 -23.13 14.59 -15.87
C GLU A 428 -22.59 13.52 -14.89
N GLU A 429 -22.66 12.24 -15.25
CA GLU A 429 -22.05 11.13 -14.49
C GLU A 429 -20.54 11.34 -14.30
N LEU A 430 -19.84 11.77 -15.36
CA LEU A 430 -18.42 12.05 -15.34
C LEU A 430 -18.08 13.29 -14.49
N LYS A 431 -18.91 14.33 -14.55
CA LYS A 431 -18.75 15.56 -13.76
C LYS A 431 -18.84 15.32 -12.25
N GLU A 432 -19.63 14.35 -11.79
CA GLU A 432 -19.73 14.04 -10.36
C GLU A 432 -18.43 13.44 -9.79
N GLN A 433 -17.57 12.88 -10.64
CA GLN A 433 -16.42 12.07 -10.22
C GLN A 433 -15.07 12.69 -10.59
N ALA A 434 -15.02 13.49 -11.65
CA ALA A 434 -13.81 14.18 -12.09
C ALA A 434 -13.61 15.51 -11.34
N GLU A 435 -12.36 15.87 -11.11
CA GLU A 435 -11.96 17.06 -10.35
C GLU A 435 -11.42 18.17 -11.28
N ARG A 436 -10.97 17.79 -12.49
CA ARG A 436 -10.40 18.69 -13.50
C ARG A 436 -11.05 18.48 -14.87
N ASP A 437 -10.98 19.50 -15.72
CA ASP A 437 -11.39 19.47 -17.13
C ASP A 437 -12.90 19.24 -17.38
N VAL A 438 -13.72 19.22 -16.32
CA VAL A 438 -15.19 19.17 -16.38
C VAL A 438 -15.80 20.21 -17.35
N PRO A 439 -15.32 21.48 -17.41
CA PRO A 439 -15.87 22.45 -18.35
C PRO A 439 -15.69 22.08 -19.83
N VAL A 440 -14.68 21.27 -20.17
CA VAL A 440 -14.41 20.82 -21.54
C VAL A 440 -15.50 19.84 -22.00
N VAL A 441 -15.74 18.81 -21.19
CA VAL A 441 -16.80 17.80 -21.43
C VAL A 441 -18.18 18.48 -21.49
N LYS A 442 -18.44 19.42 -20.57
CA LYS A 442 -19.69 20.16 -20.57
C LYS A 442 -19.88 21.00 -21.83
N ALA A 443 -18.84 21.71 -22.27
CA ALA A 443 -18.93 22.54 -23.47
C ALA A 443 -19.20 21.70 -24.74
N GLU A 444 -18.62 20.51 -24.83
CA GLU A 444 -18.88 19.57 -25.93
C GLU A 444 -20.32 19.06 -25.92
N ALA A 445 -20.86 18.69 -24.74
CA ALA A 445 -22.26 18.28 -24.62
C ALA A 445 -23.23 19.43 -24.96
N ASP A 446 -22.95 20.65 -24.49
CA ASP A 446 -23.74 21.84 -24.80
C ASP A 446 -23.71 22.17 -26.31
N ASP A 447 -22.58 21.93 -27.00
CA ASP A 447 -22.48 22.07 -28.47
C ASP A 447 -23.39 21.10 -29.21
N PHE A 448 -23.44 19.82 -28.81
CA PHE A 448 -24.35 18.85 -29.42
C PHE A 448 -25.83 19.23 -29.25
N VAL A 449 -26.19 19.76 -28.07
CA VAL A 449 -27.54 20.29 -27.82
C VAL A 449 -27.85 21.45 -28.78
N ALA A 450 -26.93 22.40 -28.91
CA ALA A 450 -27.12 23.54 -29.80
C ALA A 450 -27.26 23.11 -31.27
N ARG A 451 -26.45 22.14 -31.72
CA ARG A 451 -26.49 21.60 -33.09
C ARG A 451 -27.82 20.90 -33.40
N ILE A 452 -28.31 20.04 -32.50
CA ILE A 452 -29.58 19.32 -32.72
C ILE A 452 -30.80 20.25 -32.67
N GLU A 453 -30.77 21.30 -31.84
CA GLU A 453 -31.82 22.31 -31.79
C GLU A 453 -31.85 23.13 -33.09
N LYS A 454 -30.68 23.55 -33.60
CA LYS A 454 -30.56 24.26 -34.88
C LYS A 454 -31.05 23.41 -36.06
N LEU A 455 -30.68 22.13 -36.10
CA LEU A 455 -31.17 21.17 -37.10
C LEU A 455 -32.69 21.07 -37.07
N SER A 456 -33.26 20.89 -35.88
CA SER A 456 -34.72 20.77 -35.69
C SER A 456 -35.44 22.02 -36.19
N ALA A 457 -34.97 23.21 -35.81
CA ALA A 457 -35.55 24.47 -36.24
C ALA A 457 -35.48 24.64 -37.77
N SER A 458 -34.36 24.25 -38.39
CA SER A 458 -34.18 24.34 -39.85
C SER A 458 -35.14 23.40 -40.60
N LEU A 459 -35.39 22.20 -40.05
CA LEU A 459 -36.35 21.23 -40.61
C LEU A 459 -37.79 21.68 -40.44
N ASP A 460 -38.15 22.22 -39.26
CA ASP A 460 -39.48 22.77 -39.00
C ASP A 460 -39.77 23.94 -39.94
N GLU A 461 -38.83 24.89 -40.08
CA GLU A 461 -38.94 26.01 -41.04
C GLU A 461 -39.08 25.50 -42.47
N ARG A 462 -38.28 24.51 -42.87
CA ARG A 462 -38.39 23.92 -44.22
C ARG A 462 -39.73 23.22 -44.44
N GLY A 463 -40.24 22.52 -43.43
CA GLY A 463 -41.54 21.86 -43.46
C GLY A 463 -42.71 22.85 -43.61
N ASP A 464 -42.62 23.98 -42.90
CA ASP A 464 -43.59 25.08 -43.00
C ASP A 464 -43.56 25.73 -44.39
N GLN A 465 -42.36 26.03 -44.92
CA GLN A 465 -42.19 26.55 -46.28
C GLN A 465 -42.77 25.60 -47.33
N LEU A 466 -42.49 24.30 -47.23
CA LEU A 466 -43.03 23.29 -48.16
C LEU A 466 -44.56 23.16 -48.04
N SER A 467 -45.12 23.34 -46.86
CA SER A 467 -46.59 23.29 -46.66
C SER A 467 -47.28 24.54 -47.20
N ALA A 468 -46.67 25.71 -47.03
CA ALA A 468 -47.15 26.96 -47.60
C ALA A 468 -47.15 26.93 -49.13
N ILE A 469 -46.06 26.48 -49.74
CA ILE A 469 -45.94 26.42 -51.21
C ILE A 469 -46.84 25.32 -51.80
N GLU A 470 -47.05 24.19 -51.12
CA GLU A 470 -48.01 23.17 -51.53
C GLU A 470 -49.43 23.73 -51.55
N ALA A 471 -49.86 24.40 -50.47
CA ALA A 471 -51.19 24.99 -50.37
C ALA A 471 -51.40 26.08 -51.41
N ALA A 472 -50.40 26.95 -51.62
CA ALA A 472 -50.43 27.99 -52.64
C ALA A 472 -50.46 27.41 -54.06
N SER A 473 -49.66 26.37 -54.34
CA SER A 473 -49.64 25.68 -55.64
C SER A 473 -50.97 24.99 -55.89
N HIS A 474 -51.53 24.29 -54.91
CA HIS A 474 -52.84 23.65 -55.03
C HIS A 474 -53.95 24.67 -55.31
N ASP A 475 -54.00 25.77 -54.55
CA ASP A 475 -55.01 26.81 -54.72
C ASP A 475 -54.90 27.52 -56.09
N TYR A 476 -53.67 27.78 -56.56
CA TYR A 476 -53.42 28.28 -57.92
C TYR A 476 -53.96 27.30 -58.98
N HIS A 477 -53.57 26.03 -58.93
CA HIS A 477 -53.98 25.03 -59.91
C HIS A 477 -55.50 24.78 -59.91
N VAL A 478 -56.15 24.73 -58.73
CA VAL A 478 -57.62 24.59 -58.64
C VAL A 478 -58.32 25.81 -59.24
N THR A 479 -57.81 27.02 -59.01
CA THR A 479 -58.40 28.23 -59.58
C THR A 479 -58.24 28.26 -61.10
N VAL A 480 -57.04 27.91 -61.59
CA VAL A 480 -56.77 27.76 -63.03
C VAL A 480 -57.71 26.74 -63.67
N GLN A 481 -57.87 25.56 -63.07
CA GLN A 481 -58.74 24.52 -63.61
C GLN A 481 -60.20 24.96 -63.69
N LYS A 482 -60.74 25.61 -62.64
CA LYS A 482 -62.11 26.14 -62.66
C LYS A 482 -62.35 27.11 -63.82
N VAL A 483 -61.40 28.02 -64.03
CA VAL A 483 -61.47 28.98 -65.14
C VAL A 483 -61.33 28.28 -66.50
N GLU A 484 -60.46 27.27 -66.60
CA GLU A 484 -60.30 26.48 -67.84
C GLU A 484 -61.52 25.61 -68.17
N ASP A 485 -62.23 25.08 -67.17
CA ASP A 485 -63.48 24.35 -67.34
C ASP A 485 -64.57 25.28 -67.88
N VAL A 486 -64.72 26.48 -67.28
CA VAL A 486 -65.64 27.53 -67.77
C VAL A 486 -65.29 27.93 -69.20
N PHE A 487 -63.99 28.06 -69.52
CA PHE A 487 -63.57 28.36 -70.89
C PHE A 487 -63.98 27.25 -71.85
N SER A 488 -63.83 25.99 -71.46
CA SER A 488 -64.19 24.85 -72.31
C SER A 488 -65.70 24.83 -72.59
N GLU A 489 -66.52 25.01 -71.55
CA GLU A 489 -67.99 25.13 -71.71
C GLU A 489 -68.38 26.34 -72.57
N ALA A 490 -67.71 27.48 -72.39
CA ALA A 490 -67.97 28.68 -73.18
C ALA A 490 -67.57 28.52 -74.66
N TYR A 491 -66.43 27.87 -74.93
CA TYR A 491 -66.01 27.55 -76.30
C TYR A 491 -67.02 26.64 -77.00
N ASP A 492 -67.51 25.60 -76.32
CA ASP A 492 -68.48 24.65 -76.90
C ASP A 492 -69.77 25.35 -77.37
N VAL A 493 -70.20 26.43 -76.70
CA VAL A 493 -71.40 27.16 -77.10
C VAL A 493 -71.11 28.27 -78.10
N VAL A 494 -69.97 28.96 -78.01
CA VAL A 494 -69.62 30.03 -78.95
C VAL A 494 -69.22 29.47 -80.32
N ASP A 495 -68.55 28.32 -80.35
CA ASP A 495 -68.17 27.63 -81.59
C ASP A 495 -69.27 26.67 -82.10
N ALA A 496 -70.40 26.53 -81.40
CA ALA A 496 -71.56 25.79 -81.88
C ALA A 496 -72.06 26.38 -83.21
N PRO A 497 -72.28 25.57 -84.26
CA PRO A 497 -72.74 26.08 -85.54
C PRO A 497 -74.08 26.79 -85.37
N VAL A 498 -74.16 27.99 -85.94
CA VAL A 498 -75.38 28.81 -85.97
C VAL A 498 -76.38 28.14 -86.94
N VAL A 499 -77.15 27.17 -86.45
CA VAL A 499 -78.21 26.48 -87.22
C VAL A 499 -79.48 27.33 -87.18
N CYS A 500 -79.48 28.45 -87.90
CA CYS A 500 -80.67 29.26 -88.13
C CYS A 500 -81.24 28.93 -89.51
N GLY A 501 -81.95 27.82 -89.63
CA GLY A 501 -82.72 27.50 -90.83
C GLY A 501 -84.09 28.16 -90.75
N THR A 502 -84.28 29.36 -91.32
CA THR A 502 -85.55 30.12 -91.43
C THR A 502 -86.35 30.36 -90.13
N ASP A 503 -85.92 29.83 -89.00
CA ASP A 503 -86.61 29.84 -87.72
C ASP A 503 -86.00 30.90 -86.81
N THR A 504 -86.76 31.98 -86.59
CA THR A 504 -86.41 33.08 -85.69
C THR A 504 -86.36 32.65 -84.22
N GLU A 505 -87.03 31.56 -83.85
CA GLU A 505 -87.08 31.08 -82.47
C GLU A 505 -85.73 30.48 -82.05
N SER A 506 -85.14 29.62 -82.87
CA SER A 506 -83.80 29.04 -82.64
C SER A 506 -82.66 30.08 -82.65
N ALA A 507 -82.72 31.11 -83.52
CA ALA A 507 -81.76 32.22 -83.51
C ALA A 507 -81.85 33.09 -82.24
N THR A 508 -83.08 33.31 -81.76
CA THR A 508 -83.33 34.05 -80.51
C THR A 508 -82.89 33.25 -79.29
N GLN A 509 -83.10 31.92 -79.28
CA GLN A 509 -82.58 31.02 -78.26
C GLN A 509 -81.04 30.98 -78.25
N GLN A 510 -80.38 30.91 -79.41
CA GLN A 510 -78.91 30.99 -79.49
C GLN A 510 -78.37 32.35 -79.02
N LEU A 511 -79.00 33.47 -79.40
CA LEU A 511 -78.61 34.80 -78.93
C LEU A 511 -78.83 34.96 -77.41
N ALA A 512 -79.91 34.38 -76.86
CA ALA A 512 -80.15 34.35 -75.42
C ALA A 512 -79.04 33.54 -74.71
N LYS A 513 -78.67 32.37 -75.25
CA LYS A 513 -77.59 31.53 -74.73
C LYS A 513 -76.22 32.22 -74.78
N ILE A 514 -75.90 32.94 -75.85
CA ILE A 514 -74.65 33.73 -75.97
C ILE A 514 -74.64 34.92 -75.00
N LYS A 515 -75.78 35.59 -74.79
CA LYS A 515 -75.88 36.67 -73.79
C LYS A 515 -75.74 36.15 -72.36
N GLU A 516 -76.35 35.01 -72.06
CA GLU A 516 -76.19 34.32 -70.78
C GLU A 516 -74.72 33.92 -70.56
N LEU A 517 -74.05 33.39 -71.58
CA LEU A 517 -72.63 33.07 -71.52
C LEU A 517 -71.73 34.29 -71.39
N SER A 518 -72.03 35.39 -72.07
CA SER A 518 -71.28 36.64 -71.89
C SER A 518 -71.41 37.14 -70.45
N ALA A 519 -72.59 37.03 -69.86
CA ALA A 519 -72.81 37.38 -68.45
C ALA A 519 -72.07 36.42 -67.49
N ILE A 520 -72.02 35.12 -67.80
CA ILE A 520 -71.24 34.12 -67.05
C ILE A 520 -69.74 34.46 -67.16
N LEU A 521 -69.21 34.64 -68.37
CA LEU A 521 -67.80 34.99 -68.61
C LEU A 521 -67.40 36.29 -67.90
N ASP A 522 -68.21 37.35 -68.01
CA ASP A 522 -67.97 38.61 -67.31
C ASP A 522 -68.04 38.44 -65.77
N GLY A 523 -68.89 37.52 -65.29
CA GLY A 523 -68.95 37.10 -63.90
C GLY A 523 -67.68 36.39 -63.40
N HIS A 524 -66.93 35.73 -64.29
CA HIS A 524 -65.65 35.06 -63.98
C HIS A 524 -64.40 35.95 -64.19
N ALA A 525 -64.54 37.18 -64.70
CA ALA A 525 -63.43 38.16 -64.78
C ALA A 525 -62.65 38.35 -63.45
N PRO A 526 -63.28 38.45 -62.25
CA PRO A 526 -62.54 38.52 -61.00
C PRO A 526 -61.72 37.25 -60.72
N GLU A 527 -62.15 36.07 -61.18
CA GLU A 527 -61.41 34.82 -61.01
C GLU A 527 -60.16 34.76 -61.89
N VAL A 528 -60.20 35.30 -63.11
CA VAL A 528 -59.02 35.45 -63.98
C VAL A 528 -58.00 36.41 -63.39
N GLN A 529 -58.45 37.54 -62.82
CA GLN A 529 -57.57 38.43 -62.06
C GLN A 529 -57.00 37.73 -60.83
N ASN A 530 -57.81 36.93 -60.13
CA ASN A 530 -57.37 36.15 -58.97
C ASN A 530 -56.26 35.15 -59.33
N ILE A 531 -56.31 34.52 -60.50
CA ILE A 531 -55.23 33.64 -61.00
C ILE A 531 -53.90 34.40 -61.09
N SER A 532 -53.92 35.65 -61.57
CA SER A 532 -52.70 36.47 -61.65
C SER A 532 -52.13 36.77 -60.26
N HIS A 533 -52.98 37.20 -59.33
CA HIS A 533 -52.57 37.49 -57.94
C HIS A 533 -52.04 36.23 -57.22
N LYS A 534 -52.71 35.07 -57.41
CA LYS A 534 -52.27 33.79 -56.83
C LYS A 534 -50.95 33.31 -57.45
N GLY A 535 -50.78 33.50 -58.76
CA GLY A 535 -49.53 33.22 -59.46
C GLY A 535 -48.36 34.05 -58.92
N ASP A 536 -48.55 35.36 -58.77
CA ASP A 536 -47.52 36.25 -58.20
C ASP A 536 -47.19 35.90 -56.74
N SER A 537 -48.20 35.60 -55.92
CA SER A 537 -48.01 35.18 -54.52
C SER A 537 -47.33 33.82 -54.39
N LEU A 538 -47.54 32.92 -55.33
CA LEU A 538 -46.84 31.63 -55.41
C LEU A 538 -45.38 31.83 -55.80
N LEU A 539 -45.13 32.72 -56.76
CA LEU A 539 -43.79 33.04 -57.24
C LEU A 539 -42.93 33.76 -56.21
N GLN A 540 -43.53 34.51 -55.27
CA GLN A 540 -42.79 35.09 -54.14
C GLN A 540 -42.18 34.06 -53.18
N GLN A 541 -42.65 32.82 -53.21
CA GLN A 541 -42.16 31.74 -52.34
C GLN A 541 -41.04 30.93 -52.98
N VAL A 542 -40.78 31.11 -54.28
CA VAL A 542 -39.67 30.48 -54.99
C VAL A 542 -38.60 31.51 -55.34
N HIS A 543 -37.40 31.04 -55.63
CA HIS A 543 -36.30 31.92 -55.99
C HIS A 543 -36.51 32.51 -57.40
N ASP A 544 -36.20 33.80 -57.60
CA ASP A 544 -36.39 34.54 -58.87
C ASP A 544 -35.76 33.87 -60.11
N SER A 545 -34.69 33.08 -59.90
CA SER A 545 -34.02 32.34 -60.97
C SER A 545 -34.63 30.95 -61.25
N SER A 546 -35.70 30.56 -60.56
CA SER A 546 -36.37 29.27 -60.75
C SER A 546 -37.06 29.23 -62.12
N PRO A 547 -36.99 28.09 -62.84
CA PRO A 547 -37.78 27.88 -64.06
C PRO A 547 -39.29 28.01 -63.81
N ASP A 548 -39.74 27.87 -62.56
CA ASP A 548 -41.13 28.00 -62.15
C ASP A 548 -41.69 29.39 -62.43
N HIS A 549 -40.87 30.45 -62.37
CA HIS A 549 -41.29 31.80 -62.76
C HIS A 549 -41.76 31.85 -64.21
N ALA A 550 -41.03 31.23 -65.14
CA ALA A 550 -41.41 31.18 -66.54
C ALA A 550 -42.67 30.33 -66.76
N LEU A 551 -42.80 29.21 -66.04
CA LEU A 551 -43.95 28.31 -66.16
C LEU A 551 -45.26 28.97 -65.67
N VAL A 552 -45.25 29.51 -64.45
CA VAL A 552 -46.44 30.13 -63.83
C VAL A 552 -46.83 31.40 -64.57
N SER A 553 -45.89 32.32 -64.82
CA SER A 553 -46.18 33.55 -65.55
C SER A 553 -46.69 33.29 -66.98
N GLY A 554 -46.12 32.28 -67.67
CA GLY A 554 -46.58 31.86 -68.98
C GLY A 554 -48.02 31.33 -68.97
N LYS A 555 -48.38 30.50 -67.97
CA LYS A 555 -49.75 29.99 -67.82
C LYS A 555 -50.75 31.10 -67.45
N VAL A 556 -50.39 32.03 -66.56
CA VAL A 556 -51.20 33.21 -66.22
C VAL A 556 -51.49 34.06 -67.46
N ALA A 557 -50.46 34.34 -68.27
CA ALA A 557 -50.59 35.08 -69.52
C ALA A 557 -51.50 34.35 -70.52
N HIS A 558 -51.33 33.03 -70.67
CA HIS A 558 -52.14 32.21 -71.56
C HIS A 558 -53.64 32.20 -71.16
N VAL A 559 -53.95 32.03 -69.88
CA VAL A 559 -55.33 32.08 -69.38
C VAL A 559 -55.96 33.45 -69.61
N SER A 560 -55.21 34.53 -69.35
CA SER A 560 -55.68 35.91 -69.57
C SER A 560 -55.96 36.17 -71.04
N GLN A 561 -55.07 35.75 -71.94
CA GLN A 561 -55.27 35.86 -73.39
C GLN A 561 -56.51 35.07 -73.85
N LYS A 562 -56.65 33.82 -73.41
CA LYS A 562 -57.79 32.95 -73.78
C LYS A 562 -59.13 33.54 -73.31
N PHE A 563 -59.16 34.20 -72.16
CA PHE A 563 -60.34 34.93 -71.68
C PHE A 563 -60.75 36.08 -72.60
N GLU A 564 -59.78 36.92 -72.98
CA GLU A 564 -60.03 38.05 -73.89
C GLU A 564 -60.50 37.57 -75.26
N GLU A 565 -59.90 36.50 -75.80
CA GLU A 565 -60.30 35.88 -77.06
C GLU A 565 -61.74 35.34 -77.00
N LEU A 566 -62.13 34.70 -75.90
CA LEU A 566 -63.50 34.21 -75.67
C LEU A 566 -64.51 35.36 -75.61
N GLN A 567 -64.21 36.44 -74.87
CA GLN A 567 -65.06 37.62 -74.81
C GLN A 567 -65.27 38.24 -76.20
N GLN A 568 -64.20 38.34 -76.99
CA GLN A 568 -64.27 38.82 -78.38
C GLN A 568 -65.11 37.90 -79.27
N LYS A 569 -64.88 36.58 -79.22
CA LYS A 569 -65.67 35.61 -79.99
C LYS A 569 -67.15 35.64 -79.61
N ALA A 570 -67.49 35.74 -78.33
CA ALA A 570 -68.88 35.85 -77.86
C ALA A 570 -69.56 37.13 -78.38
N GLN A 571 -68.85 38.26 -78.41
CA GLN A 571 -69.34 39.50 -79.01
C GLN A 571 -69.58 39.38 -80.52
N ILE A 572 -68.65 38.75 -81.25
CA ILE A 572 -68.75 38.52 -82.70
C ILE A 572 -69.93 37.59 -83.01
N SER A 573 -70.04 36.46 -82.32
CA SER A 573 -71.12 35.47 -82.51
C SER A 573 -72.48 36.08 -82.15
N GLY A 574 -72.58 36.80 -81.03
CA GLY A 574 -73.80 37.53 -80.65
C GLY A 574 -74.16 38.69 -81.58
N GLY A 575 -73.17 39.32 -82.24
CA GLY A 575 -73.37 40.32 -83.28
C GLY A 575 -73.89 39.71 -84.59
N SER A 576 -73.37 38.53 -84.94
CA SER A 576 -73.80 37.73 -86.11
C SER A 576 -75.23 37.22 -85.95
N SER A 577 -75.60 36.67 -84.78
CA SER A 577 -76.97 36.25 -84.49
C SER A 577 -77.95 37.43 -84.47
N ARG A 578 -77.55 38.61 -83.96
CA ARG A 578 -78.35 39.85 -84.06
C ARG A 578 -78.57 40.31 -85.50
N HIS A 579 -77.54 40.27 -86.33
CA HIS A 579 -77.65 40.58 -87.76
C HIS A 579 -78.58 39.59 -88.46
N LYS A 580 -78.43 38.28 -88.23
CA LYS A 580 -79.32 37.26 -88.82
C LYS A 580 -80.78 37.37 -88.38
N ILE A 581 -81.06 37.67 -87.10
CA ILE A 581 -82.42 37.97 -86.63
C ILE A 581 -82.97 39.19 -87.36
N LYS A 582 -82.19 40.27 -87.45
CA LYS A 582 -82.58 41.48 -88.16
C LYS A 582 -82.79 41.26 -89.66
N ASP A 583 -81.94 40.48 -90.32
CA ASP A 583 -82.05 40.14 -91.74
C ASP A 583 -83.27 39.25 -92.01
N THR A 584 -83.60 38.34 -91.09
CA THR A 584 -84.80 37.48 -91.17
C THR A 584 -86.07 38.28 -90.87
N ASP A 585 -86.04 39.19 -89.89
CA ASP A 585 -87.13 40.12 -89.59
C ASP A 585 -87.34 41.13 -90.73
N ASP A 586 -86.26 41.65 -91.32
CA ASP A 586 -86.29 42.54 -92.49
C ASP A 586 -86.72 41.79 -93.76
N PHE A 587 -86.36 40.51 -93.91
CA PHE A 587 -86.86 39.64 -94.97
C PHE A 587 -88.35 39.35 -94.80
N ASN A 588 -88.79 38.95 -93.60
CA ASN A 588 -90.20 38.74 -93.26
C ASN A 588 -91.01 40.04 -93.42
N ALA A 589 -90.44 41.20 -93.03
CA ALA A 589 -91.06 42.50 -93.22
C ALA A 589 -91.08 42.94 -94.69
N LYS A 590 -90.04 42.65 -95.48
CA LYS A 590 -90.01 42.89 -96.93
C LYS A 590 -90.93 41.97 -97.70
N ASP A 591 -91.06 40.70 -97.31
CA ASP A 591 -92.02 39.76 -97.91
C ASP A 591 -93.45 40.20 -97.59
N LEU A 592 -93.74 40.58 -96.33
CA LEU A 592 -95.02 41.24 -95.99
C LEU A 592 -95.26 42.51 -96.81
N LYS A 593 -94.21 43.33 -97.03
CA LYS A 593 -94.31 44.58 -97.79
C LYS A 593 -94.43 44.35 -99.30
N ALA A 594 -93.82 43.30 -99.84
CA ALA A 594 -93.93 42.88 -101.24
C ALA A 594 -95.31 42.29 -101.51
N GLN A 595 -95.84 41.46 -100.60
CA GLN A 595 -97.24 41.01 -100.63
C GLN A 595 -98.24 42.18 -100.54
N LEU A 596 -97.86 43.29 -99.88
CA LEU A 596 -98.62 44.55 -99.84
C LEU A 596 -98.50 45.39 -101.13
N GLU A 597 -97.31 45.47 -101.73
CA GLU A 597 -97.07 46.21 -102.98
C GLU A 597 -97.58 45.47 -104.24
N GLU A 598 -97.61 44.13 -104.24
CA GLU A 598 -98.28 43.34 -105.29
C GLU A 598 -99.80 43.58 -105.33
N LYS A 599 -100.39 44.02 -104.21
CA LYS A 599 -101.78 44.48 -104.13
C LYS A 599 -102.00 45.95 -104.47
N LYS A 600 -100.95 46.71 -104.78
CA LYS A 600 -101.04 48.15 -105.07
C LYS A 600 -101.57 48.49 -106.47
N PRO A 601 -101.28 47.74 -107.56
CA PRO A 601 -101.91 47.96 -108.86
C PRO A 601 -103.43 47.70 -108.84
N THR A 602 -103.89 46.85 -107.92
CA THR A 602 -105.33 46.59 -107.71
C THR A 602 -106.02 47.70 -106.90
N LEU A 603 -105.27 48.58 -106.24
CA LEU A 603 -105.82 49.73 -105.49
C LEU A 603 -105.91 51.01 -106.34
N GLU A 604 -104.97 51.23 -107.27
CA GLU A 604 -104.99 52.43 -108.14
C GLU A 604 -106.00 52.33 -109.30
N ASP A 605 -106.26 51.12 -109.84
CA ASP A 605 -107.34 50.90 -110.83
C ASP A 605 -108.75 50.99 -110.20
N ALA A 606 -108.87 50.75 -108.89
CA ALA A 606 -110.12 51.00 -108.16
C ALA A 606 -110.39 52.50 -107.94
N GLN A 607 -109.35 53.33 -107.84
CA GLN A 607 -109.48 54.78 -107.66
C GLN A 607 -109.73 55.53 -108.99
N GLY A 608 -109.24 55.03 -110.13
CA GLY A 608 -109.48 55.60 -111.46
C GLY A 608 -110.92 55.45 -111.99
N LEU A 609 -111.64 54.39 -111.59
CA LEU A 609 -113.05 54.18 -111.95
C LEU A 609 -114.02 54.99 -111.07
N CYS A 610 -113.65 55.37 -109.84
CA CYS A 610 -114.48 56.21 -108.97
C CYS A 610 -114.49 57.70 -109.37
N GLY A 611 -113.47 58.21 -110.08
CA GLY A 611 -113.36 59.62 -110.45
C GLY A 611 -114.22 60.07 -111.66
N LYS A 612 -114.74 59.14 -112.47
CA LYS A 612 -115.56 59.47 -113.68
C LYS A 612 -117.07 59.37 -113.45
N LEU A 613 -117.52 59.10 -112.22
CA LEU A 613 -118.94 58.89 -111.89
C LEU A 613 -119.58 59.99 -111.03
N THR A 614 -118.94 61.16 -110.85
CA THR A 614 -119.43 62.15 -109.86
C THR A 614 -119.90 63.52 -110.35
N ASP A 615 -119.95 63.82 -111.66
CA ASP A 615 -120.39 65.16 -112.12
C ASP A 615 -121.51 65.24 -113.19
N GLN A 616 -122.13 64.12 -113.59
CA GLN A 616 -123.32 64.17 -114.46
C GLN A 616 -124.38 63.12 -114.09
N ASN A 617 -125.06 63.33 -112.96
CA ASN A 617 -126.53 63.31 -112.92
C ASN A 617 -127.03 63.70 -111.53
N LYS A 618 -127.73 64.83 -111.51
CA LYS A 618 -128.69 65.22 -110.49
C LYS A 618 -129.90 64.27 -110.60
N ASP A 619 -130.27 63.60 -109.51
CA ASP A 619 -131.61 63.68 -108.91
C ASP A 619 -131.86 62.54 -107.91
N GLU A 620 -132.48 62.96 -106.80
CA GLU A 620 -133.20 62.21 -105.76
C GLU A 620 -132.50 61.61 -104.51
N PRO A 621 -133.07 61.86 -103.30
CA PRO A 621 -132.53 61.44 -102.00
C PRO A 621 -133.23 60.18 -101.46
N LEU A 622 -132.57 59.41 -100.56
CA LEU A 622 -133.18 58.72 -99.39
C LEU A 622 -132.18 57.76 -98.69
N MET A 623 -131.85 58.10 -97.44
CA MET A 623 -131.96 57.27 -96.21
C MET A 623 -131.39 55.83 -96.11
N ARG A 624 -130.65 55.65 -94.99
CA ARG A 624 -130.72 54.57 -93.95
C ARG A 624 -129.77 53.36 -93.98
N GLY A 625 -129.28 53.03 -92.77
CA GLY A 625 -128.87 51.69 -92.28
C GLY A 625 -127.36 51.53 -92.14
N CYS A 626 -126.69 51.57 -90.97
CA CYS A 626 -126.87 50.89 -89.68
C CYS A 626 -126.57 49.37 -89.72
N HIS A 627 -125.81 48.92 -88.70
CA HIS A 627 -125.53 47.54 -88.24
C HIS A 627 -124.33 46.81 -88.88
N GLN A 628 -123.52 45.98 -88.20
CA GLN A 628 -123.31 45.56 -86.79
C GLN A 628 -122.29 44.37 -86.82
N ARG A 629 -121.69 44.04 -85.66
CA ARG A 629 -121.01 42.75 -85.26
C ARG A 629 -119.48 42.69 -85.45
N GLN A 630 -118.70 42.67 -84.35
CA GLN A 630 -118.28 41.49 -83.54
C GLN A 630 -117.47 40.51 -84.41
N THR A 631 -116.20 40.20 -84.13
CA THR A 631 -115.48 39.88 -82.89
C THR A 631 -114.03 40.33 -82.93
#